data_AF-A0AAW2ZA29-F1
#
_entry.id   AF-A0AAW2ZA29-F1
#
_cell.length_a   1.000
_cell.length_b   1.000
_cell.length_c   1.000
_cell.angle_alpha   90.00
_cell.angle_beta   90.00
_cell.angle_gamma   90.00
#
_symmetry.space_group_name_H-M   'P 1'
#
loop_
_entity.id
_entity.type
_entity.pdbx_description
1 polymer ?
#
loop_
_entity_poly.entity_id
_entity_poly.type
_entity_poly.pdbx_seq_one_letter_code
_entity_poly.pdbx_strand_id
1 'polypeptide(L)'
;MSSRCLMMFYVLTVNDCLTHHHNGQPNNLNQYGADVIQEFNVVKLVDFIRRDGRRLLGNSLYAQLLSLIFDQLRHLFHLDLLLTTPFTFPNLDQINHIETDQMQKILNDPIKDQCATKIVLDQLFSMEPNQQVDLLCQHVIERTLPSLICSSDHVQKYVWISINSLWNKMCMRDPMRTNLSTLISFSGSENELDHQEFYRSIIIIFKVRKNVLMIPSLLNIFLQILGSYTIASRRHVTSIDNKESNASSRRSVNSVPSSTSMLSQTYSLTQESTVIQLLLEVILLSEDATTVSDVREIKKMICSYIHQRFIEQPVLAKLIHFQTYNPSLIETTVEYISSIHVCMDFLPELMSQPQIERQVFGVELASRLCEKYPLQRCVELARLAISRMRKMANKNGSHRMNVTSNAIVQDQGSGDKDQGEEVLLCNVSSSDYEDGMIHVMDSLVRFVVAFPFLAVECIAVLNDSRTNFSKSERMVNSVSATFDKLSSSVISLINK
;
A
#
# COMPACT_ATOMS: atom_id res chain seq x y z
N MET A 1 -34.78 -17.98 3.35
CA MET A 1 -33.41 -17.94 2.80
C MET A 1 -33.34 -18.37 1.35
N SER A 2 -33.93 -19.50 0.95
CA SER A 2 -33.91 -19.96 -0.46
C SER A 2 -34.45 -18.95 -1.47
N SER A 3 -35.55 -18.23 -1.17
CA SER A 3 -36.06 -17.15 -2.00
C SER A 3 -35.09 -15.97 -2.16
N ARG A 4 -34.38 -15.61 -1.08
CA ARG A 4 -33.33 -14.58 -1.10
C ARG A 4 -32.12 -15.02 -1.93
N CYS A 5 -31.73 -16.29 -1.88
CA CYS A 5 -30.66 -16.83 -2.74
C CYS A 5 -31.04 -16.73 -4.23
N LEU A 6 -32.29 -17.06 -4.58
CA LEU A 6 -32.77 -16.95 -5.97
C LEU A 6 -32.86 -15.49 -6.44
N MET A 7 -33.34 -14.58 -5.57
CA MET A 7 -33.34 -13.14 -5.88
C MET A 7 -31.91 -12.61 -6.06
N MET A 8 -30.97 -13.01 -5.21
CA MET A 8 -29.56 -12.62 -5.36
C MET A 8 -28.96 -13.21 -6.63
N PHE A 9 -29.24 -14.47 -6.97
CA PHE A 9 -28.83 -15.07 -8.24
C PHE A 9 -29.37 -14.27 -9.43
N TYR A 10 -30.65 -13.87 -9.39
CA TYR A 10 -31.24 -13.01 -10.42
C TYR A 10 -30.53 -11.65 -10.51
N VAL A 11 -30.33 -10.95 -9.39
CA VAL A 11 -29.65 -9.65 -9.36
C VAL A 11 -28.23 -9.74 -9.91
N LEU A 12 -27.45 -10.73 -9.50
CA LEU A 12 -26.09 -10.95 -9.98
C LEU A 12 -26.06 -11.32 -11.46
N THR A 13 -26.97 -12.20 -11.91
CA THR A 13 -27.07 -12.59 -13.32
C THR A 13 -27.47 -11.41 -14.20
N VAL A 14 -28.41 -10.55 -13.74
CA VAL A 14 -28.78 -9.34 -14.45
C VAL A 14 -27.59 -8.38 -14.54
N ASN A 15 -26.87 -8.16 -13.44
CA ASN A 15 -25.66 -7.34 -13.45
C ASN A 15 -24.58 -7.92 -14.39
N ASP A 16 -24.44 -9.25 -14.45
CA ASP A 16 -23.49 -9.96 -15.33
C ASP A 16 -23.86 -9.82 -16.81
N CYS A 17 -25.14 -10.04 -17.12
CA CYS A 17 -25.70 -9.89 -18.46
C CYS A 17 -25.57 -8.43 -18.94
N LEU A 18 -25.78 -7.44 -18.07
CA LEU A 18 -25.60 -6.03 -18.42
C LEU A 18 -24.12 -5.70 -18.66
N THR A 19 -23.17 -6.37 -18.01
CA THR A 19 -21.73 -6.20 -18.29
C THR A 19 -21.27 -6.89 -19.58
N HIS A 20 -21.87 -8.03 -19.95
CA HIS A 20 -21.43 -8.86 -21.09
C HIS A 20 -22.27 -8.70 -22.37
N HIS A 21 -23.55 -8.33 -22.29
CA HIS A 21 -24.48 -8.27 -23.41
C HIS A 21 -25.12 -6.88 -23.57
N HIS A 22 -24.33 -5.89 -24.01
CA HIS A 22 -24.86 -4.63 -24.57
C HIS A 22 -25.08 -4.71 -26.10
N ASN A 23 -25.56 -5.85 -26.59
CA ASN A 23 -26.04 -6.00 -27.95
C ASN A 23 -27.48 -5.44 -28.07
N GLY A 24 -27.59 -4.11 -28.14
CA GLY A 24 -28.69 -3.48 -28.89
C GLY A 24 -29.91 -2.90 -28.15
N GLN A 25 -29.91 -2.68 -26.82
CA GLN A 25 -31.04 -2.03 -26.13
C GLN A 25 -30.64 -0.75 -25.35
N PRO A 26 -31.59 0.20 -25.16
CA PRO A 26 -31.29 1.60 -24.86
C PRO A 26 -30.78 1.83 -23.44
N ASN A 27 -30.09 2.96 -23.25
CA ASN A 27 -29.32 3.45 -22.10
C ASN A 27 -30.04 3.52 -20.72
N ASN A 28 -31.19 2.88 -20.52
CA ASN A 28 -32.04 3.03 -19.32
C ASN A 28 -32.05 1.81 -18.38
N LEU A 29 -31.29 0.75 -18.65
CA LEU A 29 -31.16 -0.37 -17.72
C LEU A 29 -30.09 -0.04 -16.67
N ASN A 30 -30.53 0.54 -15.55
CA ASN A 30 -29.70 0.77 -14.38
C ASN A 30 -29.26 -0.57 -13.79
N GLN A 31 -27.96 -0.79 -13.66
CA GLN A 31 -27.43 -1.87 -12.83
C GLN A 31 -27.91 -1.69 -11.39
N TYR A 32 -28.17 -2.80 -10.71
CA TYR A 32 -28.49 -2.73 -9.29
C TYR A 32 -27.29 -2.17 -8.52
N GLY A 33 -27.51 -1.07 -7.81
CA GLY A 33 -26.48 -0.35 -7.05
C GLY A 33 -26.00 -1.12 -5.82
N ALA A 34 -24.96 -0.57 -5.17
CA ALA A 34 -24.39 -1.12 -3.95
C ALA A 34 -25.45 -1.26 -2.82
N ASP A 35 -26.39 -0.32 -2.76
CA ASP A 35 -27.48 -0.26 -1.78
C ASP A 35 -28.35 -1.53 -1.82
N VAL A 36 -28.70 -1.97 -3.03
CA VAL A 36 -29.51 -3.18 -3.23
C VAL A 36 -28.73 -4.42 -2.84
N ILE A 37 -27.43 -4.47 -3.12
CA ILE A 37 -26.56 -5.60 -2.76
C ILE A 37 -26.36 -5.69 -1.24
N GLN A 38 -26.28 -4.55 -0.55
CA GLN A 38 -26.15 -4.46 0.90
C GLN A 38 -27.35 -5.12 1.62
N GLU A 39 -28.57 -4.95 1.12
CA GLU A 39 -29.78 -5.53 1.72
C GLU A 39 -29.80 -7.06 1.76
N PHE A 40 -29.09 -7.73 0.84
CA PHE A 40 -29.09 -9.18 0.76
C PHE A 40 -28.25 -9.86 1.84
N ASN A 41 -27.34 -9.13 2.51
CA ASN A 41 -26.36 -9.69 3.45
C ASN A 41 -25.69 -10.96 2.83
N VAL A 42 -24.83 -10.69 1.85
CA VAL A 42 -24.21 -11.67 0.96
C VAL A 42 -23.51 -12.78 1.73
N VAL A 43 -22.83 -12.48 2.84
CA VAL A 43 -22.05 -13.49 3.58
C VAL A 43 -22.95 -14.49 4.31
N LYS A 44 -24.06 -14.04 4.94
CA LYS A 44 -25.05 -14.97 5.52
C LYS A 44 -25.67 -15.87 4.45
N LEU A 45 -25.91 -15.33 3.24
CA LEU A 45 -26.39 -16.14 2.12
C LEU A 45 -25.34 -17.15 1.67
N VAL A 46 -24.07 -16.78 1.57
CA VAL A 46 -22.98 -17.71 1.22
C VAL A 46 -22.80 -18.80 2.26
N ASP A 47 -22.86 -18.50 3.56
CA ASP A 47 -22.79 -19.52 4.62
C ASP A 47 -23.99 -20.47 4.57
N PHE A 48 -25.20 -19.94 4.35
CA PHE A 48 -26.40 -20.75 4.11
C PHE A 48 -26.24 -21.65 2.87
N ILE A 49 -25.71 -21.11 1.76
CA ILE A 49 -25.44 -21.85 0.53
C ILE A 49 -24.37 -22.92 0.77
N ARG A 50 -23.34 -22.65 1.57
CA ARG A 50 -22.27 -23.60 1.90
C ARG A 50 -22.78 -24.77 2.77
N ARG A 51 -23.64 -24.50 3.76
CA ARG A 51 -24.18 -25.52 4.67
C ARG A 51 -25.29 -26.36 4.04
N ASP A 52 -26.27 -25.71 3.41
CA ASP A 52 -27.51 -26.36 2.96
C ASP A 52 -27.75 -26.28 1.44
N GLY A 53 -26.95 -25.48 0.71
CA GLY A 53 -27.21 -25.15 -0.69
C GLY A 53 -27.08 -26.32 -1.67
N ARG A 54 -26.19 -27.30 -1.42
CA ARG A 54 -26.09 -28.50 -2.28
C ARG A 54 -27.37 -29.35 -2.28
N ARG A 55 -28.11 -29.36 -1.17
CA ARG A 55 -29.36 -30.13 -1.03
C ARG A 55 -30.58 -29.36 -1.53
N LEU A 56 -30.61 -28.04 -1.35
CA LEU A 56 -31.81 -27.20 -1.61
C LEU A 56 -31.83 -26.52 -2.99
N LEU A 57 -30.67 -26.14 -3.54
CA LEU A 57 -30.57 -25.38 -4.80
C LEU A 57 -30.14 -26.26 -5.99
N GLY A 58 -29.61 -27.46 -5.73
CA GLY A 58 -28.99 -28.32 -6.74
C GLY A 58 -27.55 -27.90 -7.09
N ASN A 59 -26.74 -28.86 -7.53
CA ASN A 59 -25.29 -28.65 -7.72
C ASN A 59 -24.94 -27.59 -8.78
N SER A 60 -25.76 -27.43 -9.82
CA SER A 60 -25.52 -26.47 -10.92
C SER A 60 -25.74 -25.03 -10.48
N LEU A 61 -26.88 -24.72 -9.86
CA LEU A 61 -27.20 -23.38 -9.35
C LEU A 61 -26.25 -22.97 -8.23
N TYR A 62 -25.87 -23.91 -7.37
CA TYR A 62 -24.84 -23.68 -6.34
C TYR A 62 -23.51 -23.24 -6.98
N ALA A 63 -23.01 -23.96 -7.98
CA ALA A 63 -21.75 -23.65 -8.64
C ALA A 63 -21.80 -22.30 -9.39
N GLN A 64 -22.89 -22.03 -10.10
CA GLN A 64 -23.08 -20.78 -10.84
C GLN A 64 -23.18 -19.57 -9.89
N LEU A 65 -23.97 -19.68 -8.82
CA LEU A 65 -24.10 -18.61 -7.84
C LEU A 65 -22.77 -18.33 -7.14
N LEU A 66 -22.03 -19.38 -6.76
CA LEU A 66 -20.71 -19.21 -6.15
C LEU A 66 -19.73 -18.54 -7.12
N SER A 67 -19.76 -18.92 -8.41
CA SER A 67 -18.95 -18.28 -9.46
C SER A 67 -19.29 -16.80 -9.63
N LEU A 68 -20.57 -16.45 -9.70
CA LEU A 68 -21.03 -15.06 -9.79
C LEU A 68 -20.64 -14.25 -8.55
N ILE A 69 -20.71 -14.85 -7.36
CA ILE A 69 -20.29 -14.18 -6.12
C ILE A 69 -18.78 -13.92 -6.12
N PHE A 70 -17.96 -14.90 -6.50
CA PHE A 70 -16.51 -14.73 -6.54
C PHE A 70 -16.04 -13.76 -7.62
N ASP A 71 -16.76 -13.69 -8.75
CA ASP A 71 -16.48 -12.70 -9.76
C ASP A 71 -16.93 -11.31 -9.29
N GLN A 72 -18.22 -11.17 -8.94
CA GLN A 72 -18.84 -9.87 -8.71
C GLN A 72 -18.57 -9.24 -7.36
N LEU A 73 -18.37 -10.04 -6.33
CA LEU A 73 -18.34 -9.61 -4.93
C LEU A 73 -17.06 -10.02 -4.22
N ARG A 74 -15.96 -10.23 -4.95
CA ARG A 74 -14.65 -10.61 -4.38
C ARG A 74 -14.19 -9.70 -3.23
N HIS A 75 -14.48 -8.41 -3.34
CA HIS A 75 -14.16 -7.40 -2.34
C HIS A 75 -14.88 -7.61 -0.99
N LEU A 76 -15.92 -8.45 -0.92
CA LEU A 76 -16.61 -8.80 0.32
C LEU A 76 -15.95 -9.98 1.05
N PHE A 77 -15.06 -10.71 0.39
CA PHE A 77 -14.46 -11.94 0.89
C PHE A 77 -12.96 -11.74 1.06
N HIS A 78 -12.56 -11.31 2.26
CA HIS A 78 -11.17 -11.42 2.67
C HIS A 78 -10.83 -12.90 2.90
N LEU A 79 -9.97 -13.46 2.04
CA LEU A 79 -9.50 -14.84 2.19
C LEU A 79 -8.89 -15.06 3.57
N ASP A 80 -8.11 -14.10 4.08
CA ASP A 80 -7.54 -14.19 5.43
C ASP A 80 -8.64 -14.33 6.48
N LEU A 81 -9.67 -13.50 6.43
CA LEU A 81 -10.75 -13.53 7.43
C LEU A 81 -11.59 -14.82 7.34
N LEU A 82 -11.78 -15.38 6.13
CA LEU A 82 -12.43 -16.68 5.92
C LEU A 82 -11.57 -17.86 6.42
N LEU A 83 -10.25 -17.77 6.28
CA LEU A 83 -9.28 -18.80 6.66
C LEU A 83 -8.91 -18.75 8.15
N THR A 84 -9.08 -17.60 8.83
CA THR A 84 -8.69 -17.42 10.25
C THR A 84 -9.78 -17.86 11.25
N THR A 85 -10.78 -18.64 10.82
CA THR A 85 -11.70 -19.29 11.77
C THR A 85 -11.03 -20.58 12.29
N PRO A 86 -10.60 -20.68 13.57
CA PRO A 86 -11.17 -20.05 14.76
C PRO A 86 -10.13 -19.34 15.68
N PHE A 87 -10.42 -18.11 16.12
CA PHE A 87 -9.80 -17.61 17.36
C PHE A 87 -10.43 -18.37 18.54
N THR A 88 -9.77 -19.39 19.05
CA THR A 88 -10.06 -19.96 20.37
C THR A 88 -9.48 -19.04 21.43
N PHE A 89 -10.33 -18.23 22.06
CA PHE A 89 -10.01 -17.62 23.35
C PHE A 89 -10.47 -18.55 24.49
N PRO A 90 -9.88 -18.43 25.69
CA PRO A 90 -10.08 -19.40 26.76
C PRO A 90 -11.55 -19.49 27.15
N ASN A 91 -12.01 -20.70 27.50
CA ASN A 91 -13.37 -21.01 27.97
C ASN A 91 -13.99 -19.85 28.76
N LEU A 92 -15.01 -19.23 28.18
CA LEU A 92 -15.78 -18.13 28.75
C LEU A 92 -16.92 -18.63 29.65
N ASP A 93 -16.76 -19.82 30.24
CA ASP A 93 -17.75 -20.46 31.12
C ASP A 93 -17.96 -19.71 32.45
N GLN A 94 -17.26 -18.59 32.67
CA GLN A 94 -17.30 -17.79 33.91
C GLN A 94 -17.53 -16.29 33.67
N ILE A 95 -18.08 -15.87 32.53
CA ILE A 95 -18.48 -14.46 32.45
C ILE A 95 -19.84 -14.28 33.14
N ASN A 96 -19.86 -13.50 34.23
CA ASN A 96 -21.10 -13.00 34.83
C ASN A 96 -22.00 -12.44 33.74
N HIS A 97 -23.15 -13.07 33.49
CA HIS A 97 -24.09 -12.62 32.46
C HIS A 97 -24.53 -11.18 32.77
N ILE A 98 -24.06 -10.23 31.96
CA ILE A 98 -24.51 -8.84 32.01
C ILE A 98 -25.77 -8.76 31.15
N GLU A 99 -26.84 -8.16 31.67
CA GLU A 99 -28.06 -7.95 30.90
C GLU A 99 -27.84 -6.93 29.77
N THR A 100 -28.58 -7.02 28.68
CA THR A 100 -28.43 -6.15 27.49
C THR A 100 -28.53 -4.66 27.81
N ASP A 101 -29.38 -4.29 28.77
CA ASP A 101 -29.57 -2.89 29.20
C ASP A 101 -28.37 -2.37 30.00
N GLN A 102 -27.71 -3.25 30.75
CA GLN A 102 -26.48 -2.92 31.47
C GLN A 102 -25.29 -2.82 30.50
N MET A 103 -25.23 -3.68 29.48
CA MET A 103 -24.25 -3.58 28.40
C MET A 103 -24.34 -2.23 27.70
N GLN A 104 -25.56 -1.78 27.34
CA GLN A 104 -25.74 -0.50 26.67
C GLN A 104 -25.31 0.70 27.53
N LYS A 105 -25.55 0.64 28.86
CA LYS A 105 -25.07 1.68 29.80
C LYS A 105 -23.54 1.75 29.85
N ILE A 106 -22.86 0.60 29.89
CA ILE A 106 -21.39 0.53 29.89
C ILE A 106 -20.84 1.06 28.56
N LEU A 107 -21.45 0.69 27.43
CA LEU A 107 -21.02 1.12 26.09
C LEU A 107 -21.24 2.62 25.81
N ASN A 108 -22.12 3.28 26.55
CA ASN A 108 -22.34 4.73 26.46
C ASN A 108 -21.23 5.54 27.16
N ASP A 109 -20.50 4.94 28.10
CA ASP A 109 -19.38 5.58 28.80
C ASP A 109 -18.20 4.61 28.96
N PRO A 110 -17.53 4.26 27.85
CA PRO A 110 -16.56 3.17 27.83
C PRO A 110 -15.22 3.53 28.51
N ILE A 111 -15.03 4.81 28.88
CA ILE A 111 -13.78 5.31 29.46
C ILE A 111 -13.79 5.14 30.98
N LYS A 112 -14.96 5.24 31.63
CA LYS A 112 -15.10 5.12 33.10
C LYS A 112 -14.66 3.76 33.64
N ASP A 113 -15.03 2.68 32.96
CA ASP A 113 -14.65 1.31 33.33
C ASP A 113 -14.26 0.50 32.09
N GLN A 114 -12.96 0.50 31.81
CA GLN A 114 -12.40 -0.22 30.68
C GLN A 114 -12.37 -1.74 30.88
N CYS A 115 -12.38 -2.22 32.13
CA CYS A 115 -12.47 -3.65 32.42
C CYS A 115 -13.88 -4.16 32.12
N ALA A 116 -14.91 -3.44 32.58
CA ALA A 116 -16.29 -3.76 32.23
C ALA A 116 -16.54 -3.64 30.72
N THR A 117 -15.97 -2.63 30.06
CA THR A 117 -16.07 -2.46 28.60
C THR A 117 -15.49 -3.66 27.86
N LYS A 118 -14.31 -4.14 28.28
CA LYS A 118 -13.70 -5.36 27.72
C LYS A 118 -14.62 -6.57 27.90
N ILE A 119 -15.14 -6.80 29.10
CA ILE A 119 -16.02 -7.93 29.40
C ILE A 119 -17.27 -7.90 28.50
N VAL A 120 -17.88 -6.72 28.31
CA VAL A 120 -19.04 -6.55 27.44
C VAL A 120 -18.68 -6.89 25.98
N LEU A 121 -17.51 -6.44 25.49
CA LEU A 121 -17.05 -6.75 24.13
C LEU A 121 -16.80 -8.25 23.92
N ASP A 122 -16.18 -8.91 24.90
CA ASP A 122 -15.91 -10.36 24.87
C ASP A 122 -17.23 -11.18 24.96
N GLN A 123 -18.21 -10.70 25.72
CA GLN A 123 -19.56 -11.28 25.77
C GLN A 123 -20.28 -11.14 24.42
N LEU A 124 -20.26 -9.95 23.81
CA LEU A 124 -20.86 -9.73 22.48
C LEU A 124 -20.19 -10.60 21.41
N PHE A 125 -18.88 -10.81 21.51
CA PHE A 125 -18.16 -11.74 20.64
C PHE A 125 -18.61 -13.20 20.84
N SER A 126 -19.05 -13.59 22.02
CA SER A 126 -19.46 -14.98 22.32
C SER A 126 -20.93 -15.26 22.05
N MET A 127 -21.76 -14.21 22.05
CA MET A 127 -23.20 -14.34 21.83
C MET A 127 -23.55 -14.81 20.41
N GLU A 128 -24.62 -15.60 20.33
CA GLU A 128 -25.24 -16.00 19.08
C GLU A 128 -25.91 -14.79 18.37
N PRO A 129 -25.99 -14.83 17.03
CA PRO A 129 -26.42 -13.71 16.22
C PRO A 129 -27.94 -13.46 16.34
N ASN A 130 -28.34 -12.54 17.22
CA ASN A 130 -29.72 -12.06 17.38
C ASN A 130 -29.88 -10.60 16.97
N GLN A 131 -31.11 -10.16 16.64
CA GLN A 131 -31.40 -8.76 16.24
C GLN A 131 -30.91 -7.74 17.27
N GLN A 132 -31.05 -8.01 18.56
CA GLN A 132 -30.57 -7.14 19.63
C GLN A 132 -29.03 -7.07 19.70
N VAL A 133 -28.35 -8.21 19.48
CA VAL A 133 -26.89 -8.26 19.44
C VAL A 133 -26.37 -7.48 18.24
N ASP A 134 -27.05 -7.56 17.09
CA ASP A 134 -26.69 -6.80 15.88
C ASP A 134 -26.81 -5.29 16.12
N LEU A 135 -27.86 -4.84 16.83
CA LEU A 135 -28.03 -3.43 17.21
C LEU A 135 -26.96 -2.95 18.19
N LEU A 136 -26.62 -3.77 19.19
CA LEU A 136 -25.55 -3.44 20.15
C LEU A 136 -24.19 -3.36 19.46
N CYS A 137 -23.86 -4.33 18.61
CA CYS A 137 -22.65 -4.34 17.81
C CYS A 137 -22.55 -3.10 16.90
N GLN A 138 -23.66 -2.68 16.30
CA GLN A 138 -23.71 -1.44 15.52
C GLN A 138 -23.48 -0.20 16.40
N HIS A 139 -24.09 -0.15 17.58
CA HIS A 139 -23.87 0.93 18.56
C HIS A 139 -22.40 1.01 19.01
N VAL A 140 -21.71 -0.13 19.15
CA VAL A 140 -20.27 -0.16 19.42
C VAL A 140 -19.49 0.58 18.33
N ILE A 141 -19.79 0.32 17.05
CA ILE A 141 -19.10 1.00 15.94
C ILE A 141 -19.48 2.47 15.88
N GLU A 142 -20.76 2.81 15.97
CA GLU A 142 -21.24 4.17 15.70
C GLU A 142 -21.05 5.16 16.85
N ARG A 143 -20.95 4.69 18.11
CA ARG A 143 -20.85 5.57 19.28
C ARG A 143 -19.68 5.24 20.21
N THR A 144 -19.47 3.97 20.53
CA THR A 144 -18.40 3.57 21.44
C THR A 144 -17.01 3.73 20.80
N LEU A 145 -16.86 3.36 19.53
CA LEU A 145 -15.58 3.47 18.83
C LEU A 145 -15.15 4.94 18.63
N PRO A 146 -15.99 5.87 18.14
CA PRO A 146 -15.62 7.28 18.04
C PRO A 146 -15.18 7.91 19.36
N SER A 147 -15.90 7.61 20.46
CA SER A 147 -15.60 8.13 21.80
C SER A 147 -14.26 7.61 22.33
N LEU A 148 -13.96 6.32 22.10
CA LEU A 148 -12.66 5.73 22.43
C LEU A 148 -11.52 6.33 21.59
N ILE A 149 -11.73 6.58 20.30
CA ILE A 149 -10.70 7.20 19.44
C ILE A 149 -10.42 8.65 19.88
N CYS A 150 -11.44 9.41 20.29
CA CYS A 150 -11.26 10.77 20.82
C CYS A 150 -10.44 10.80 22.12
N SER A 151 -10.43 9.71 22.88
CA SER A 151 -9.72 9.60 24.16
C SER A 151 -8.58 8.59 24.10
N SER A 152 -7.93 8.46 22.94
CA SER A 152 -6.94 7.41 22.64
C SER A 152 -5.85 7.24 23.68
N ASP A 153 -5.42 8.34 24.31
CA ASP A 153 -4.30 8.35 25.27
C ASP A 153 -4.62 7.65 26.59
N HIS A 154 -5.90 7.50 26.92
CA HIS A 154 -6.36 6.90 28.17
C HIS A 154 -6.85 5.45 28.00
N VAL A 155 -6.95 4.93 26.77
CA VAL A 155 -7.53 3.61 26.49
C VAL A 155 -6.45 2.52 26.50
N GLN A 156 -6.69 1.47 27.28
CA GLN A 156 -5.78 0.34 27.42
C GLN A 156 -5.78 -0.57 26.17
N LYS A 157 -4.61 -1.16 25.85
CA LYS A 157 -4.40 -2.01 24.67
C LYS A 157 -5.38 -3.19 24.56
N TYR A 158 -5.76 -3.80 25.68
CA TYR A 158 -6.67 -4.95 25.68
C TYR A 158 -8.08 -4.61 25.19
N VAL A 159 -8.53 -3.35 25.34
CA VAL A 159 -9.84 -2.90 24.81
C VAL A 159 -9.79 -2.90 23.28
N TRP A 160 -8.71 -2.36 22.71
CA TRP A 160 -8.50 -2.31 21.26
C TRP A 160 -8.42 -3.71 20.62
N ILE A 161 -7.78 -4.67 21.29
CA ILE A 161 -7.72 -6.07 20.85
C ILE A 161 -9.12 -6.70 20.81
N SER A 162 -9.94 -6.41 21.83
CA SER A 162 -11.32 -6.92 21.93
C SER A 162 -12.21 -6.31 20.85
N ILE A 163 -12.06 -5.01 20.57
CA ILE A 163 -12.73 -4.32 19.45
C ILE A 163 -12.36 -4.94 18.10
N ASN A 164 -11.06 -5.17 17.85
CA ASN A 164 -10.61 -5.80 16.60
C ASN A 164 -11.20 -7.21 16.42
N SER A 165 -11.27 -7.99 17.49
CA SER A 165 -11.86 -9.33 17.47
C SER A 165 -13.38 -9.29 17.19
N LEU A 166 -14.10 -8.39 17.86
CA LEU A 166 -15.53 -8.17 17.62
C LEU A 166 -15.78 -7.68 16.18
N TRP A 167 -14.98 -6.73 15.71
CA TRP A 167 -15.07 -6.18 14.36
C TRP A 167 -14.87 -7.27 13.30
N ASN A 168 -13.87 -8.15 13.47
CA ASN A 168 -13.64 -9.29 12.57
C ASN A 168 -14.88 -10.21 12.50
N LYS A 169 -15.52 -10.49 13.65
CA LYS A 169 -16.77 -11.27 13.70
C LYS A 169 -17.93 -10.55 13.00
N MET A 170 -18.01 -9.23 13.12
CA MET A 170 -19.03 -8.42 12.43
C MET A 170 -18.79 -8.36 10.92
N CYS A 171 -17.56 -8.18 10.48
CA CYS A 171 -17.17 -8.13 9.07
C CYS A 171 -17.47 -9.48 8.37
N MET A 172 -17.33 -10.60 9.07
CA MET A 172 -17.80 -11.91 8.60
C MET A 172 -19.31 -12.03 8.44
N ARG A 173 -20.10 -11.12 9.02
CA ARG A 173 -21.57 -11.18 8.97
C ARG A 173 -22.14 -10.16 8.02
N ASP A 174 -21.65 -8.92 8.02
CA ASP A 174 -22.10 -7.87 7.11
C ASP A 174 -20.93 -6.93 6.79
N PRO A 175 -20.05 -7.31 5.84
CA PRO A 175 -18.83 -6.57 5.56
C PRO A 175 -19.13 -5.18 5.00
N MET A 176 -20.15 -5.02 4.14
CA MET A 176 -20.50 -3.74 3.54
C MET A 176 -20.88 -2.71 4.60
N ARG A 177 -21.88 -3.05 5.42
CA ARG A 177 -22.36 -2.14 6.47
C ARG A 177 -21.30 -1.89 7.52
N THR A 178 -20.61 -2.93 7.97
CA THR A 178 -19.56 -2.83 8.99
C THR A 178 -18.43 -1.93 8.52
N ASN A 179 -17.94 -2.11 7.29
CA ASN A 179 -16.86 -1.30 6.73
C ASN A 179 -17.27 0.17 6.60
N LEU A 180 -18.47 0.44 6.07
CA LEU A 180 -18.96 1.81 5.89
C LEU A 180 -19.14 2.53 7.24
N SER A 181 -19.86 1.93 8.19
CA SER A 181 -20.06 2.50 9.53
C SER A 181 -18.72 2.73 10.25
N THR A 182 -17.75 1.83 10.07
CA THR A 182 -16.40 1.99 10.66
C THR A 182 -15.64 3.16 10.05
N LEU A 183 -15.69 3.35 8.73
CA LEU A 183 -15.03 4.47 8.06
C LEU A 183 -15.62 5.82 8.48
N ILE A 184 -16.95 5.93 8.53
CA ILE A 184 -17.63 7.12 9.03
C ILE A 184 -17.21 7.41 10.49
N SER A 185 -17.10 6.36 11.30
CA SER A 185 -16.64 6.46 12.68
C SER A 185 -15.18 6.93 12.78
N PHE A 186 -14.31 6.52 11.84
CA PHE A 186 -12.90 6.94 11.80
C PHE A 186 -12.71 8.37 11.32
N SER A 187 -13.50 8.83 10.35
CA SER A 187 -13.43 10.21 9.82
C SER A 187 -14.00 11.23 10.79
N GLY A 188 -15.01 10.86 11.58
CA GLY A 188 -15.71 11.78 12.49
C GLY A 188 -16.52 12.86 11.77
N SER A 189 -16.74 12.69 10.46
CA SER A 189 -17.56 13.59 9.64
C SER A 189 -19.01 13.08 9.57
N GLU A 190 -19.98 13.97 9.80
CA GLU A 190 -21.41 13.67 9.63
C GLU A 190 -21.86 13.59 8.15
N ASN A 191 -20.94 13.76 7.20
CA ASN A 191 -21.26 13.64 5.78
C ASN A 191 -21.67 12.20 5.46
N GLU A 192 -22.81 12.05 4.78
CA GLU A 192 -23.29 10.79 4.21
C GLU A 192 -22.33 10.32 3.10
N LEU A 193 -21.26 9.63 3.50
CA LEU A 193 -20.37 8.96 2.56
C LEU A 193 -21.06 7.67 2.09
N ASP A 194 -21.09 7.47 0.78
CA ASP A 194 -21.65 6.25 0.16
C ASP A 194 -20.54 5.36 -0.42
N HIS A 195 -20.83 4.06 -0.53
CA HIS A 195 -20.01 3.07 -1.21
C HIS A 195 -19.57 3.51 -2.61
N GLN A 196 -20.42 4.21 -3.36
CA GLN A 196 -20.07 4.67 -4.72
C GLN A 196 -18.93 5.67 -4.74
N GLU A 197 -18.83 6.55 -3.73
CA GLU A 197 -17.74 7.53 -3.65
C GLU A 197 -16.40 6.83 -3.42
N PHE A 198 -16.38 5.83 -2.54
CA PHE A 198 -15.20 5.01 -2.27
C PHE A 198 -14.78 4.16 -3.47
N TYR A 199 -15.74 3.65 -4.25
CA TYR A 199 -15.43 2.90 -5.47
C TYR A 199 -14.82 3.78 -6.56
N ARG A 200 -15.20 5.06 -6.62
CA ARG A 200 -14.61 6.04 -7.55
C ARG A 200 -13.22 6.48 -7.11
N SER A 201 -13.03 6.77 -5.82
CA SER A 201 -11.76 7.25 -5.30
C SER A 201 -11.42 6.62 -3.95
N ILE A 202 -10.51 5.63 -4.00
CA ILE A 202 -9.99 4.94 -2.82
C ILE A 202 -9.27 5.92 -1.87
N ILE A 203 -8.70 7.00 -2.40
CA ILE A 203 -7.93 7.98 -1.62
C ILE A 203 -8.80 8.66 -0.55
N ILE A 204 -10.12 8.74 -0.76
CA ILE A 204 -11.07 9.31 0.22
C ILE A 204 -11.00 8.56 1.55
N ILE A 205 -10.64 7.27 1.54
CA ILE A 205 -10.49 6.43 2.74
C ILE A 205 -9.39 6.96 3.68
N PHE A 206 -8.40 7.70 3.18
CA PHE A 206 -7.36 8.29 4.01
C PHE A 206 -7.81 9.55 4.78
N LYS A 207 -9.06 10.03 4.60
CA LYS A 207 -9.66 11.11 5.41
C LYS A 207 -10.09 10.61 6.80
N VAL A 208 -9.21 9.85 7.46
CA VAL A 208 -9.39 9.32 8.80
C VAL A 208 -8.55 10.10 9.81
N ARG A 209 -8.95 10.10 11.08
CA ARG A 209 -8.18 10.74 12.16
C ARG A 209 -6.79 10.11 12.27
N LYS A 210 -5.74 10.92 12.44
CA LYS A 210 -4.34 10.47 12.58
C LYS A 210 -4.20 9.37 13.65
N ASN A 211 -4.89 9.52 14.79
CA ASN A 211 -4.82 8.58 15.92
C ASN A 211 -5.22 7.15 15.55
N VAL A 212 -6.15 6.97 14.59
CA VAL A 212 -6.58 5.65 14.11
C VAL A 212 -5.41 4.90 13.47
N LEU A 213 -4.58 5.62 12.73
CA LEU A 213 -3.42 5.06 12.01
C LEU A 213 -2.25 4.76 12.96
N MET A 214 -2.23 5.37 14.15
CA MET A 214 -1.18 5.21 15.16
C MET A 214 -1.47 4.08 16.16
N ILE A 215 -2.67 3.48 16.13
CA ILE A 215 -3.05 2.37 17.01
C ILE A 215 -3.04 1.07 16.20
N PRO A 216 -2.18 0.08 16.53
CA PRO A 216 -2.03 -1.14 15.72
C PRO A 216 -3.34 -1.88 15.44
N SER A 217 -4.20 -2.07 16.46
CA SER A 217 -5.47 -2.78 16.27
C SER A 217 -6.44 -2.05 15.34
N LEU A 218 -6.45 -0.71 15.36
CA LEU A 218 -7.29 0.09 14.47
C LEU A 218 -6.71 0.19 13.06
N LEU A 219 -5.38 0.28 12.96
CA LEU A 219 -4.67 0.19 11.70
C LEU A 219 -4.94 -1.15 11.01
N ASN A 220 -5.06 -2.25 11.77
CA ASN A 220 -5.41 -3.56 11.21
C ASN A 220 -6.77 -3.51 10.51
N ILE A 221 -7.77 -2.98 11.20
CA ILE A 221 -9.12 -2.79 10.68
C ILE A 221 -9.08 -1.90 9.44
N PHE A 222 -8.36 -0.76 9.51
CA PHE A 222 -8.20 0.16 8.40
C PHE A 222 -7.59 -0.51 7.17
N LEU A 223 -6.51 -1.28 7.33
CA LEU A 223 -5.83 -1.97 6.21
C LEU A 223 -6.73 -3.04 5.57
N GLN A 224 -7.55 -3.75 6.36
CA GLN A 224 -8.53 -4.68 5.83
C GLN A 224 -9.59 -3.95 5.00
N ILE A 225 -10.18 -2.89 5.54
CA ILE A 225 -11.16 -2.05 4.83
C ILE A 225 -10.55 -1.48 3.54
N LEU A 226 -9.35 -0.93 3.61
CA LEU A 226 -8.62 -0.43 2.45
C LEU A 226 -8.43 -1.54 1.41
N GLY A 227 -8.03 -2.74 1.85
CA GLY A 227 -7.94 -3.94 1.02
C GLY A 227 -9.22 -4.24 0.24
N SER A 228 -10.36 -4.27 0.94
CA SER A 228 -11.69 -4.46 0.37
C SER A 228 -11.99 -3.41 -0.71
N TYR A 229 -11.87 -2.14 -0.37
CA TYR A 229 -12.25 -1.06 -1.28
C TYR A 229 -11.30 -0.90 -2.47
N THR A 230 -10.01 -1.24 -2.34
CA THR A 230 -9.10 -1.31 -3.51
C THR A 230 -9.58 -2.34 -4.53
N ILE A 231 -10.00 -3.53 -4.07
CA ILE A 231 -10.53 -4.57 -4.97
C ILE A 231 -11.85 -4.09 -5.60
N ALA A 232 -12.72 -3.46 -4.82
CA ALA A 232 -14.01 -2.96 -5.30
C ALA A 232 -13.83 -1.86 -6.35
N SER A 233 -12.92 -0.90 -6.10
CA SER A 233 -12.62 0.20 -7.01
C SER A 233 -11.98 -0.29 -8.31
N ARG A 234 -11.03 -1.22 -8.25
CA ARG A 234 -10.45 -1.86 -9.46
C ARG A 234 -11.55 -2.47 -10.33
N ARG A 235 -12.48 -3.21 -9.71
CA ARG A 235 -13.62 -3.78 -10.44
C ARG A 235 -14.52 -2.70 -11.03
N HIS A 236 -14.79 -1.63 -10.28
CA HIS A 236 -15.59 -0.51 -10.77
C HIS A 236 -14.98 0.10 -12.04
N VAL A 237 -13.68 0.38 -12.02
CA VAL A 237 -12.93 0.91 -13.19
C VAL A 237 -13.02 -0.06 -14.38
N THR A 238 -12.75 -1.36 -14.17
CA THR A 238 -12.88 -2.37 -15.24
C THR A 238 -14.31 -2.46 -15.78
N SER A 239 -15.32 -2.29 -14.94
CA SER A 239 -16.72 -2.33 -15.38
C SER A 239 -17.09 -1.13 -16.27
N ILE A 240 -16.49 0.04 -16.03
CA ILE A 240 -16.69 1.24 -16.85
C ILE A 240 -16.01 1.05 -18.21
N ASP A 241 -14.77 0.56 -18.22
CA ASP A 241 -14.01 0.31 -19.45
C ASP A 241 -14.73 -0.68 -20.40
N ASN A 242 -15.32 -1.74 -19.83
CA ASN A 242 -16.13 -2.70 -20.59
C ASN A 242 -17.40 -2.05 -21.18
N LYS A 243 -18.03 -1.10 -20.48
CA LYS A 243 -19.20 -0.36 -20.99
C LYS A 243 -18.82 0.57 -22.13
N GLU A 244 -17.70 1.29 -22.02
CA GLU A 244 -17.23 2.24 -23.03
C GLU A 244 -16.69 1.54 -24.29
N SER A 245 -15.99 0.41 -24.13
CA SER A 245 -15.48 -0.39 -25.25
C SER A 245 -16.63 -0.97 -26.10
N ASN A 246 -17.71 -1.42 -25.46
CA ASN A 246 -18.91 -1.91 -26.15
C ASN A 246 -19.71 -0.80 -26.85
N ALA A 247 -19.68 0.43 -26.32
CA ALA A 247 -20.29 1.60 -26.99
C ALA A 247 -19.50 2.01 -28.24
N SER A 248 -18.17 1.89 -28.19
CA SER A 248 -17.23 2.29 -29.25
C SER A 248 -17.15 1.29 -30.41
N SER A 249 -17.37 0.00 -30.13
CA SER A 249 -17.39 -1.07 -31.14
C SER A 249 -18.53 -0.93 -32.16
N ARG A 250 -19.50 -0.03 -31.93
CA ARG A 250 -20.54 0.33 -32.91
C ARG A 250 -20.07 1.29 -34.02
N ARG A 251 -18.84 1.82 -33.97
CA ARG A 251 -18.36 2.84 -34.94
C ARG A 251 -17.10 2.50 -35.73
N SER A 252 -16.38 1.41 -35.44
CA SER A 252 -15.18 1.06 -36.20
C SER A 252 -14.84 -0.43 -36.08
N VAL A 253 -14.77 -1.13 -37.22
CA VAL A 253 -14.37 -2.54 -37.33
C VAL A 253 -12.84 -2.72 -37.25
N ASN A 254 -12.07 -1.63 -37.25
CA ASN A 254 -10.62 -1.67 -37.11
C ASN A 254 -10.20 -0.68 -36.01
N SER A 255 -9.98 -1.15 -34.79
CA SER A 255 -9.26 -0.34 -33.80
C SER A 255 -8.30 -1.19 -32.97
N VAL A 256 -7.05 -0.72 -32.96
CA VAL A 256 -6.01 -0.92 -31.95
C VAL A 256 -6.64 -0.99 -30.55
N PRO A 257 -6.10 -1.76 -29.58
CA PRO A 257 -6.58 -1.74 -28.20
C PRO A 257 -6.88 -0.31 -27.78
N SER A 258 -8.15 -0.05 -27.45
CA SER A 258 -8.69 1.27 -27.26
C SER A 258 -7.86 2.02 -26.22
N SER A 259 -7.43 3.23 -26.54
CA SER A 259 -6.68 4.12 -25.64
C SER A 259 -7.36 4.27 -24.26
N THR A 260 -8.68 4.05 -24.19
CA THR A 260 -9.50 4.03 -22.97
C THR A 260 -9.14 2.88 -22.02
N SER A 261 -8.79 1.70 -22.54
CA SER A 261 -8.44 0.55 -21.70
C SER A 261 -7.06 0.70 -21.07
N MET A 262 -6.09 1.22 -21.84
CA MET A 262 -4.80 1.61 -21.31
C MET A 262 -4.92 2.74 -20.27
N LEU A 263 -5.81 3.71 -20.50
CA LEU A 263 -6.07 4.79 -19.54
C LEU A 263 -6.69 4.26 -18.25
N SER A 264 -7.66 3.35 -18.34
CA SER A 264 -8.31 2.72 -17.18
C SER A 264 -7.32 1.90 -16.34
N GLN A 265 -6.45 1.13 -17.00
CA GLN A 265 -5.39 0.39 -16.32
C GLN A 265 -4.36 1.32 -15.67
N THR A 266 -3.97 2.40 -16.36
CA THR A 266 -3.05 3.42 -15.82
C THR A 266 -3.66 4.14 -14.62
N TYR A 267 -4.97 4.44 -14.67
CA TYR A 267 -5.69 5.05 -13.57
C TYR A 267 -5.71 4.16 -12.33
N SER A 268 -6.05 2.87 -12.48
CA SER A 268 -6.04 1.90 -11.38
C SER A 268 -4.63 1.76 -10.77
N LEU A 269 -3.60 1.65 -11.61
CA LEU A 269 -2.20 1.60 -11.17
C LEU A 269 -1.79 2.87 -10.43
N THR A 270 -2.22 4.03 -10.91
CA THR A 270 -1.93 5.32 -10.28
C THR A 270 -2.56 5.38 -8.90
N GLN A 271 -3.85 5.04 -8.77
CA GLN A 271 -4.54 5.01 -7.48
C GLN A 271 -3.84 4.08 -6.49
N GLU A 272 -3.51 2.86 -6.90
CA GLU A 272 -2.86 1.88 -6.02
C GLU A 272 -1.42 2.31 -5.64
N SER A 273 -0.68 2.94 -6.57
CA SER A 273 0.62 3.53 -6.24
C SER A 273 0.48 4.66 -5.21
N THR A 274 -0.52 5.53 -5.34
CA THR A 274 -0.80 6.61 -4.39
C THR A 274 -1.18 6.06 -3.02
N VAL A 275 -2.00 5.00 -2.97
CA VAL A 275 -2.34 4.32 -1.71
C VAL A 275 -1.08 3.83 -1.00
N ILE A 276 -0.15 3.21 -1.73
CA ILE A 276 1.09 2.72 -1.12
C ILE A 276 1.99 3.90 -0.68
N GLN A 277 2.06 4.98 -1.46
CA GLN A 277 2.80 6.18 -1.05
C GLN A 277 2.25 6.78 0.24
N LEU A 278 0.93 6.91 0.36
CA LEU A 278 0.29 7.38 1.59
C LEU A 278 0.56 6.45 2.77
N LEU A 279 0.56 5.12 2.56
CA LEU A 279 0.93 4.17 3.60
C LEU A 279 2.41 4.30 4.03
N LEU A 280 3.32 4.59 3.11
CA LEU A 280 4.72 4.88 3.43
C LEU A 280 4.84 6.18 4.25
N GLU A 281 4.06 7.21 3.94
CA GLU A 281 3.98 8.42 4.76
C GLU A 281 3.43 8.14 6.17
N VAL A 282 2.46 7.24 6.31
CA VAL A 282 1.95 6.81 7.63
C VAL A 282 3.07 6.16 8.46
N ILE A 283 4.00 5.42 7.84
CA ILE A 283 5.16 4.89 8.55
C ILE A 283 6.02 6.02 9.12
N LEU A 284 6.25 7.11 8.37
CA LEU A 284 7.00 8.27 8.87
C LEU A 284 6.27 8.92 10.04
N LEU A 285 4.95 9.10 9.92
CA LEU A 285 4.14 9.67 11.00
C LEU A 285 4.12 8.79 12.26
N SER A 286 4.34 7.48 12.11
CA SER A 286 4.39 6.54 13.24
C SER A 286 5.63 6.69 14.10
N GLU A 287 6.67 7.39 13.64
CA GLU A 287 7.86 7.67 14.47
C GLU A 287 7.51 8.52 15.71
N ASP A 288 6.40 9.25 15.66
CA ASP A 288 5.84 10.03 16.77
C ASP A 288 4.99 9.19 17.76
N ALA A 289 4.82 7.87 17.54
CA ALA A 289 3.90 7.07 18.35
C ALA A 289 4.41 6.84 19.79
N THR A 290 3.47 6.56 20.70
CA THR A 290 3.71 6.53 22.15
C THR A 290 4.67 5.43 22.62
N THR A 291 4.74 4.29 21.92
CA THR A 291 5.63 3.19 22.31
C THR A 291 6.39 2.59 21.12
N VAL A 292 7.66 2.23 21.34
CA VAL A 292 8.53 1.60 20.34
C VAL A 292 7.95 0.28 19.80
N SER A 293 7.20 -0.46 20.64
CA SER A 293 6.53 -1.69 20.24
C SER A 293 5.43 -1.42 19.21
N ASP A 294 4.65 -0.36 19.41
CA ASP A 294 3.55 -0.01 18.50
C ASP A 294 4.09 0.47 17.15
N VAL A 295 5.18 1.25 17.14
CA VAL A 295 5.88 1.66 15.90
C VAL A 295 6.31 0.44 15.08
N ARG A 296 6.91 -0.57 15.74
CA ARG A 296 7.35 -1.79 15.07
C ARG A 296 6.17 -2.58 14.49
N GLU A 297 5.09 -2.68 15.25
CA GLU A 297 3.88 -3.39 14.81
C GLU A 297 3.25 -2.70 13.59
N ILE A 298 3.10 -1.37 13.64
CA ILE A 298 2.61 -0.54 12.53
C ILE A 298 3.46 -0.74 11.28
N LYS A 299 4.80 -0.61 11.40
CA LYS A 299 5.74 -0.85 10.29
C LYS A 299 5.53 -2.23 9.68
N LYS A 300 5.48 -3.28 10.51
CA LYS A 300 5.29 -4.66 10.05
C LYS A 300 3.95 -4.85 9.33
N MET A 301 2.86 -4.28 9.84
CA MET A 301 1.54 -4.42 9.25
C MET A 301 1.45 -3.73 7.89
N ILE A 302 1.93 -2.48 7.80
CA ILE A 302 1.94 -1.74 6.54
C ILE A 302 2.85 -2.43 5.52
N CYS A 303 4.07 -2.81 5.91
CA CYS A 303 4.97 -3.52 5.00
C CYS A 303 4.43 -4.88 4.57
N SER A 304 3.71 -5.60 5.44
CA SER A 304 3.02 -6.85 5.06
C SER A 304 1.91 -6.59 4.04
N TYR A 305 1.15 -5.50 4.18
CA TYR A 305 0.15 -5.11 3.18
C TYR A 305 0.80 -4.79 1.83
N ILE A 306 1.86 -3.98 1.82
CA ILE A 306 2.61 -3.61 0.60
C ILE A 306 3.21 -4.87 -0.05
N HIS A 307 3.75 -5.79 0.76
CA HIS A 307 4.29 -7.07 0.30
C HIS A 307 3.25 -7.86 -0.51
N GLN A 308 2.02 -8.00 0.01
CA GLN A 308 0.93 -8.68 -0.70
C GLN A 308 0.58 -7.96 -2.01
N ARG A 309 0.53 -6.62 -2.01
CA ARG A 309 0.30 -5.84 -3.24
C ARG A 309 1.38 -6.05 -4.30
N PHE A 310 2.64 -6.17 -3.89
CA PHE A 310 3.73 -6.48 -4.82
C PHE A 310 3.65 -7.90 -5.39
N ILE A 311 3.16 -8.86 -4.61
CA ILE A 311 2.91 -10.23 -5.11
C ILE A 311 1.76 -10.20 -6.14
N GLU A 312 0.65 -9.54 -5.79
CA GLU A 312 -0.53 -9.44 -6.66
C GLU A 312 -0.25 -8.67 -7.95
N GLN A 313 0.52 -7.58 -7.87
CA GLN A 313 0.83 -6.72 -9.01
C GLN A 313 2.28 -6.19 -8.95
N PRO A 314 3.25 -6.96 -9.47
CA PRO A 314 4.68 -6.61 -9.40
C PRO A 314 5.05 -5.26 -10.03
N VAL A 315 4.25 -4.79 -11.01
CA VAL A 315 4.43 -3.48 -11.64
C VAL A 315 4.34 -2.34 -10.62
N LEU A 316 3.55 -2.48 -9.56
CA LEU A 316 3.46 -1.48 -8.49
C LEU A 316 4.83 -1.25 -7.82
N ALA A 317 5.59 -2.32 -7.59
CA ALA A 317 6.93 -2.21 -7.02
C ALA A 317 7.82 -1.32 -7.90
N LYS A 318 7.79 -1.50 -9.22
CA LYS A 318 8.52 -0.65 -10.16
C LYS A 318 8.04 0.81 -10.07
N LEU A 319 6.73 1.05 -10.16
CA LEU A 319 6.17 2.40 -10.14
C LEU A 319 6.56 3.19 -8.89
N ILE A 320 6.41 2.59 -7.70
CA ILE A 320 6.68 3.27 -6.43
C ILE A 320 8.16 3.64 -6.29
N HIS A 321 9.07 2.73 -6.68
CA HIS A 321 10.50 3.02 -6.60
C HIS A 321 10.96 4.02 -7.66
N PHE A 322 10.28 4.12 -8.82
CA PHE A 322 10.53 5.17 -9.81
C PHE A 322 9.92 6.53 -9.41
N GLN A 323 8.82 6.51 -8.65
CA GLN A 323 8.26 7.70 -8.00
C GLN A 323 9.12 8.17 -6.82
N THR A 324 9.94 7.27 -6.26
CA THR A 324 10.74 7.45 -5.03
C THR A 324 9.86 7.70 -3.79
N TYR A 325 10.49 7.67 -2.62
CA TYR A 325 9.90 7.98 -1.33
C TYR A 325 11.02 8.40 -0.37
N ASN A 326 10.67 8.83 0.86
CA ASN A 326 11.67 9.29 1.83
C ASN A 326 12.78 8.23 2.04
N PRO A 327 14.08 8.58 1.83
CA PRO A 327 15.18 7.63 1.95
C PRO A 327 15.29 6.94 3.33
N SER A 328 14.79 7.55 4.41
CA SER A 328 14.76 6.92 5.74
C SER A 328 13.93 5.63 5.76
N LEU A 329 12.94 5.51 4.88
CA LEU A 329 12.09 4.33 4.78
C LEU A 329 12.75 3.18 4.04
N ILE A 330 13.84 3.40 3.27
CA ILE A 330 14.50 2.34 2.49
C ILE A 330 14.93 1.19 3.41
N GLU A 331 15.45 1.51 4.60
CA GLU A 331 15.82 0.49 5.58
C GLU A 331 14.60 -0.33 6.03
N THR A 332 13.50 0.37 6.34
CA THR A 332 12.27 -0.27 6.80
C THR A 332 11.65 -1.14 5.69
N THR A 333 11.60 -0.66 4.44
CA THR A 333 11.03 -1.40 3.31
C THR A 333 11.87 -2.62 2.98
N VAL A 334 13.20 -2.49 2.93
CA VAL A 334 14.11 -3.63 2.72
C VAL A 334 14.02 -4.63 3.87
N GLU A 335 13.81 -4.16 5.10
CA GLU A 335 13.73 -5.05 6.25
C GLU A 335 12.44 -5.87 6.30
N TYR A 336 11.28 -5.22 6.17
CA TYR A 336 9.99 -5.84 6.43
C TYR A 336 9.22 -6.32 5.18
N ILE A 337 9.60 -5.90 3.97
CA ILE A 337 8.94 -6.36 2.73
C ILE A 337 9.72 -7.53 2.11
N SER A 338 9.26 -8.76 2.29
CA SER A 338 9.97 -9.95 1.81
C SER A 338 10.13 -10.01 0.28
N SER A 339 9.15 -9.47 -0.47
CA SER A 339 9.16 -9.44 -1.95
C SER A 339 10.04 -8.32 -2.54
N ILE A 340 10.67 -7.48 -1.72
CA ILE A 340 11.46 -6.31 -2.18
C ILE A 340 12.63 -6.69 -3.11
N HIS A 341 13.11 -7.94 -3.04
CA HIS A 341 14.18 -8.42 -3.91
C HIS A 341 13.84 -8.37 -5.40
N VAL A 342 12.55 -8.31 -5.78
CA VAL A 342 12.10 -8.09 -7.17
C VAL A 342 12.61 -6.75 -7.73
N CYS A 343 12.93 -5.78 -6.87
CA CYS A 343 13.43 -4.49 -7.30
C CYS A 343 14.79 -4.56 -8.00
N MET A 344 15.57 -5.61 -7.76
CA MET A 344 16.88 -5.82 -8.40
C MET A 344 16.79 -5.81 -9.94
N ASP A 345 15.68 -6.28 -10.51
CA ASP A 345 15.52 -6.42 -11.96
C ASP A 345 15.40 -5.07 -12.68
N PHE A 346 14.82 -4.06 -12.02
CA PHE A 346 14.60 -2.72 -12.60
C PHE A 346 15.52 -1.63 -12.03
N LEU A 347 16.33 -1.94 -11.02
CA LEU A 347 17.31 -0.99 -10.46
C LEU A 347 18.32 -0.44 -11.49
N PRO A 348 18.82 -1.23 -12.45
CA PRO A 348 19.67 -0.70 -13.52
C PRO A 348 18.98 0.42 -14.33
N GLU A 349 17.70 0.25 -14.60
CA GLU A 349 16.86 1.23 -15.31
C GLU A 349 16.61 2.47 -14.45
N LEU A 350 16.35 2.30 -13.14
CA LEU A 350 16.17 3.42 -12.20
C LEU A 350 17.43 4.27 -12.07
N MET A 351 18.61 3.65 -11.94
CA MET A 351 19.90 4.35 -11.89
C MET A 351 20.32 4.97 -13.23
N SER A 352 19.64 4.63 -14.32
CA SER A 352 19.88 5.24 -15.63
C SER A 352 19.04 6.49 -15.90
N GLN A 353 18.08 6.79 -15.01
CA GLN A 353 17.22 7.98 -15.12
C GLN A 353 18.07 9.27 -15.08
N PRO A 354 17.68 10.32 -15.84
CA PRO A 354 18.45 11.56 -15.90
C PRO A 354 18.45 12.34 -14.58
N GLN A 355 17.41 12.19 -13.76
CA GLN A 355 17.25 12.86 -12.47
C GLN A 355 18.23 12.30 -11.42
N ILE A 356 18.95 13.19 -10.73
CA ILE A 356 19.95 12.81 -9.73
C ILE A 356 19.32 12.15 -8.50
N GLU A 357 18.13 12.59 -8.11
CA GLU A 357 17.39 12.07 -6.95
C GLU A 357 17.05 10.59 -7.15
N ARG A 358 16.65 10.22 -8.37
CA ARG A 358 16.36 8.82 -8.74
C ARG A 358 17.62 7.96 -8.78
N GLN A 359 18.74 8.52 -9.24
CA GLN A 359 20.03 7.84 -9.24
C GLN A 359 20.50 7.58 -7.80
N VAL A 360 20.46 8.59 -6.94
CA VAL A 360 20.81 8.51 -5.51
C VAL A 360 19.94 7.48 -4.80
N PHE A 361 18.62 7.55 -4.99
CA PHE A 361 17.67 6.61 -4.42
C PHE A 361 17.95 5.17 -4.91
N GLY A 362 18.20 4.99 -6.21
CA GLY A 362 18.52 3.69 -6.79
C GLY A 362 19.82 3.09 -6.25
N VAL A 363 20.86 3.91 -6.05
CA VAL A 363 22.14 3.47 -5.45
C VAL A 363 21.95 3.07 -3.99
N GLU A 364 21.23 3.87 -3.19
CA GLU A 364 20.98 3.55 -1.78
C GLU A 364 20.14 2.27 -1.63
N LEU A 365 19.09 2.11 -2.45
CA LEU A 365 18.31 0.87 -2.45
C LEU A 365 19.13 -0.34 -2.91
N ALA A 366 19.95 -0.18 -3.95
CA ALA A 366 20.83 -1.25 -4.43
C ALA A 366 21.82 -1.70 -3.36
N SER A 367 22.42 -0.77 -2.62
CA SER A 367 23.42 -1.09 -1.59
C SER A 367 22.82 -1.88 -0.43
N ARG A 368 21.63 -1.49 0.06
CA ARG A 368 20.88 -2.21 1.11
C ARG A 368 20.43 -3.60 0.64
N LEU A 369 19.97 -3.72 -0.60
CA LEU A 369 19.58 -5.01 -1.15
C LEU A 369 20.76 -5.95 -1.36
N CYS A 370 21.91 -5.44 -1.77
CA CYS A 370 23.14 -6.23 -1.90
C CYS A 370 23.66 -6.71 -0.54
N GLU A 371 23.57 -5.85 0.48
CA GLU A 371 23.93 -6.21 1.87
C GLU A 371 23.00 -7.30 2.43
N LYS A 372 21.69 -7.17 2.23
CA LYS A 372 20.71 -8.16 2.71
C LYS A 372 20.72 -9.46 1.90
N TYR A 373 20.96 -9.38 0.60
CA TYR A 373 20.92 -10.51 -0.34
C TYR A 373 22.21 -10.53 -1.19
N PRO A 374 23.35 -11.02 -0.64
CA PRO A 374 24.62 -11.08 -1.37
C PRO A 374 24.63 -12.22 -2.39
N LEU A 375 23.89 -12.04 -3.49
CA LEU A 375 23.76 -13.01 -4.58
C LEU A 375 24.75 -12.70 -5.70
N GLN A 376 25.23 -13.72 -6.43
CA GLN A 376 26.17 -13.53 -7.54
C GLN A 376 25.65 -12.58 -8.63
N ARG A 377 24.33 -12.62 -8.93
CA ARG A 377 23.68 -11.69 -9.88
C ARG A 377 23.73 -10.23 -9.45
N CYS A 378 23.88 -9.95 -8.14
CA CYS A 378 23.91 -8.61 -7.59
C CYS A 378 25.28 -7.95 -7.72
N VAL A 379 26.34 -8.70 -8.09
CA VAL A 379 27.67 -8.16 -8.31
C VAL A 379 27.67 -7.15 -9.48
N GLU A 380 27.02 -7.51 -10.58
CA GLU A 380 26.90 -6.61 -11.74
C GLU A 380 26.06 -5.37 -11.41
N LEU A 381 25.04 -5.53 -10.57
CA LEU A 381 24.25 -4.41 -10.06
C LEU A 381 25.10 -3.47 -9.18
N ALA A 382 25.91 -4.03 -8.28
CA ALA A 382 26.81 -3.26 -7.43
C ALA A 382 27.88 -2.52 -8.25
N ARG A 383 28.49 -3.17 -9.24
CA ARG A 383 29.42 -2.53 -10.19
C ARG A 383 28.78 -1.40 -10.96
N LEU A 384 27.54 -1.59 -11.42
CA LEU A 384 26.78 -0.54 -12.09
C LEU A 384 26.55 0.65 -11.15
N ALA A 385 26.16 0.41 -9.90
CA ALA A 385 25.97 1.46 -8.90
C ALA A 385 27.27 2.22 -8.62
N ILE A 386 28.40 1.53 -8.42
CA ILE A 386 29.73 2.12 -8.23
C ILE A 386 30.13 2.97 -9.46
N SER A 387 29.88 2.47 -10.67
CA SER A 387 30.13 3.20 -11.92
C SER A 387 29.29 4.48 -12.01
N ARG A 388 28.02 4.44 -11.56
CA ARG A 388 27.14 5.61 -11.51
C ARG A 388 27.63 6.64 -10.50
N MET A 389 28.04 6.20 -9.31
CA MET A 389 28.67 7.06 -8.31
C MET A 389 29.95 7.73 -8.85
N ARG A 390 30.81 6.99 -9.57
CA ARG A 390 31.99 7.57 -10.23
C ARG A 390 31.59 8.64 -11.25
N LYS A 391 30.56 8.40 -12.07
CA LYS A 391 30.05 9.38 -13.04
C LYS A 391 29.51 10.64 -12.33
N MET A 392 28.77 10.49 -11.23
CA MET A 392 28.30 11.61 -10.41
C MET A 392 29.49 12.43 -9.87
N ALA A 393 30.52 11.76 -9.37
CA ALA A 393 31.74 12.41 -8.89
C ALA A 393 32.49 13.18 -10.00
N ASN A 394 32.45 12.70 -11.24
CA ASN A 394 33.15 13.30 -12.38
C ASN A 394 32.35 14.40 -13.10
N LYS A 395 31.01 14.37 -13.08
CA LYS A 395 30.17 15.38 -13.75
C LYS A 395 30.33 16.79 -13.17
N ASN A 396 30.72 16.91 -11.90
CA ASN A 396 31.14 18.19 -11.32
C ASN A 396 32.43 18.73 -12.01
N GLY A 397 33.31 17.84 -12.47
CA GLY A 397 34.50 18.20 -13.24
C GLY A 397 34.19 18.78 -14.63
N SER A 398 33.16 18.30 -15.33
CA SER A 398 32.79 18.79 -16.66
C SER A 398 32.14 20.17 -16.65
N HIS A 399 31.37 20.52 -15.60
CA HIS A 399 30.89 21.91 -15.43
C HIS A 399 32.05 22.90 -15.23
N ARG A 400 33.19 22.47 -14.67
CA ARG A 400 34.39 23.31 -14.52
C ARG A 400 35.09 23.62 -15.85
N MET A 401 35.03 22.73 -16.84
CA MET A 401 35.62 22.94 -18.17
C MET A 401 34.77 23.89 -19.03
N ASN A 402 33.44 23.86 -18.89
CA ASN A 402 32.56 24.70 -19.70
C ASN A 402 32.44 26.14 -19.17
N VAL A 403 32.57 26.37 -17.85
CA VAL A 403 32.58 27.73 -17.28
C VAL A 403 33.91 28.46 -17.55
N THR A 404 35.01 27.74 -17.76
CA THR A 404 36.31 28.35 -18.13
C THR A 404 36.48 28.53 -19.64
N SER A 405 35.67 27.89 -20.48
CA SER A 405 35.75 27.99 -21.95
C SER A 405 34.88 29.12 -22.54
N ASN A 406 33.92 29.68 -21.78
CA ASN A 406 33.07 30.77 -22.26
C ASN A 406 33.64 32.18 -22.00
N ALA A 407 34.89 32.31 -21.57
CA ALA A 407 35.55 33.61 -21.38
C ALA A 407 36.44 34.04 -22.55
N ILE A 408 36.55 33.25 -23.63
CA ILE A 408 37.34 33.60 -24.82
C ILE A 408 36.62 33.09 -26.06
N VAL A 409 35.69 33.86 -26.62
CA VAL A 409 35.55 34.14 -28.06
C VAL A 409 34.61 35.34 -28.19
N GLN A 410 35.19 36.50 -28.46
CA GLN A 410 34.52 37.56 -29.18
C GLN A 410 34.40 37.16 -30.65
N ASP A 411 33.21 37.39 -31.19
CA ASP A 411 32.96 37.86 -32.55
C ASP A 411 32.93 36.84 -33.72
N GLN A 412 31.90 37.05 -34.55
CA GLN A 412 31.64 36.56 -35.92
C GLN A 412 30.87 35.24 -36.15
N GLY A 413 29.62 35.41 -36.61
CA GLY A 413 29.22 34.95 -37.96
C GLY A 413 28.61 33.56 -38.14
N SER A 414 27.26 33.53 -38.19
CA SER A 414 26.39 32.81 -39.16
C SER A 414 26.75 31.41 -39.68
N GLY A 415 25.81 30.46 -39.51
CA GLY A 415 25.65 29.33 -40.45
C GLY A 415 24.99 28.09 -39.85
N ASP A 416 23.77 27.79 -40.29
CA ASP A 416 22.96 26.60 -39.98
C ASP A 416 23.72 25.27 -40.01
N LYS A 417 23.36 24.38 -39.08
CA LYS A 417 22.97 22.98 -39.38
C LYS A 417 22.32 22.27 -38.20
N ASP A 418 21.13 21.74 -38.48
CA ASP A 418 20.40 20.68 -37.80
C ASP A 418 21.24 19.71 -36.97
N GLN A 419 20.87 19.55 -35.69
CA GLN A 419 20.84 18.27 -34.99
C GLN A 419 19.95 18.35 -33.72
N GLY A 420 18.78 17.73 -33.82
CA GLY A 420 18.17 16.83 -32.83
C GLY A 420 18.03 17.29 -31.37
N GLU A 421 16.81 17.72 -31.03
CA GLU A 421 16.11 17.58 -29.73
C GLU A 421 16.92 17.05 -28.53
N GLU A 422 17.56 17.97 -27.80
CA GLU A 422 17.94 17.80 -26.40
C GLU A 422 17.15 18.85 -25.58
N VAL A 423 15.82 18.67 -25.49
CA VAL A 423 14.92 19.59 -24.77
C VAL A 423 14.27 18.88 -23.59
N LEU A 424 14.96 18.92 -22.45
CA LEU A 424 14.45 19.22 -21.10
C LEU A 424 15.64 19.16 -20.13
N LEU A 425 16.51 20.17 -20.21
CA LEU A 425 17.64 20.32 -19.31
C LEU A 425 17.13 20.67 -17.90
N CYS A 426 17.14 19.70 -17.00
CA CYS A 426 17.22 19.99 -15.57
C CYS A 426 18.56 20.72 -15.35
N ASN A 427 18.51 22.00 -14.98
CA ASN A 427 19.66 22.75 -14.49
C ASN A 427 20.09 22.19 -13.12
N VAL A 428 20.68 20.99 -13.11
CA VAL A 428 21.21 20.36 -11.89
C VAL A 428 22.48 21.12 -11.50
N SER A 429 22.46 21.73 -10.32
CA SER A 429 23.59 22.52 -9.82
C SER A 429 24.74 21.61 -9.41
N SER A 430 25.95 22.15 -9.37
CA SER A 430 27.11 21.45 -8.77
C SER A 430 26.86 21.04 -7.32
N SER A 431 25.99 21.75 -6.59
CA SER A 431 25.62 21.43 -5.21
C SER A 431 24.81 20.14 -5.13
N ASP A 432 23.88 19.92 -6.07
CA ASP A 432 23.00 18.74 -6.06
C ASP A 432 23.78 17.43 -6.28
N TYR A 433 24.84 17.48 -7.10
CA TYR A 433 25.76 16.36 -7.27
C TYR A 433 26.61 16.11 -6.02
N GLU A 434 26.99 17.18 -5.30
CA GLU A 434 27.72 17.07 -4.04
C GLU A 434 26.85 16.42 -2.97
N ASP A 435 25.66 16.96 -2.74
CA ASP A 435 24.70 16.45 -1.77
C ASP A 435 24.27 15.01 -2.08
N GLY A 436 24.01 14.72 -3.36
CA GLY A 436 23.72 13.38 -3.83
C GLY A 436 24.87 12.40 -3.55
N MET A 437 26.12 12.79 -3.80
CA MET A 437 27.30 11.98 -3.51
C MET A 437 27.47 11.75 -2.01
N ILE A 438 27.32 12.78 -1.17
CA ILE A 438 27.38 12.65 0.30
C ILE A 438 26.35 11.62 0.78
N HIS A 439 25.12 11.68 0.26
CA HIS A 439 24.05 10.78 0.65
C HIS A 439 24.35 9.31 0.33
N VAL A 440 25.04 9.02 -0.78
CA VAL A 440 25.35 7.64 -1.19
C VAL A 440 26.72 7.15 -0.70
N MET A 441 27.51 7.95 0.02
CA MET A 441 28.86 7.52 0.45
C MET A 441 28.84 6.23 1.27
N ASP A 442 27.91 6.10 2.21
CA ASP A 442 27.76 4.90 3.04
C ASP A 442 27.36 3.66 2.20
N SER A 443 26.81 3.84 0.99
CA SER A 443 26.55 2.72 0.08
C SER A 443 27.84 2.01 -0.35
N LEU A 444 28.98 2.71 -0.46
CA LEU A 444 30.27 2.07 -0.80
C LEU A 444 30.71 1.08 0.28
N VAL A 445 30.49 1.40 1.56
CA VAL A 445 30.81 0.51 2.67
C VAL A 445 29.94 -0.74 2.58
N ARG A 446 28.64 -0.59 2.32
CA ARG A 446 27.70 -1.72 2.18
C ARG A 446 28.06 -2.62 1.01
N PHE A 447 28.45 -2.06 -0.14
CA PHE A 447 28.93 -2.86 -1.27
C PHE A 447 30.18 -3.67 -0.92
N VAL A 448 31.12 -3.12 -0.15
CA VAL A 448 32.31 -3.84 0.30
C VAL A 448 31.98 -4.92 1.33
N VAL A 449 31.05 -4.65 2.24
CA VAL A 449 30.55 -5.65 3.21
C VAL A 449 29.88 -6.82 2.48
N ALA A 450 29.08 -6.55 1.46
CA ALA A 450 28.45 -7.57 0.63
C ALA A 450 29.44 -8.31 -0.28
N PHE A 451 30.36 -7.57 -0.89
CA PHE A 451 31.29 -8.04 -1.93
C PHE A 451 32.71 -7.49 -1.70
N PRO A 452 33.55 -8.16 -0.87
CA PRO A 452 34.86 -7.63 -0.47
C PRO A 452 35.82 -7.33 -1.64
N PHE A 453 35.71 -8.08 -2.74
CA PHE A 453 36.55 -7.87 -3.93
C PHE A 453 36.27 -6.55 -4.67
N LEU A 454 35.15 -5.87 -4.41
CA LEU A 454 34.84 -4.55 -4.96
C LEU A 454 35.56 -3.40 -4.21
N ALA A 455 36.28 -3.68 -3.12
CA ALA A 455 36.94 -2.66 -2.30
C ALA A 455 37.85 -1.73 -3.12
N VAL A 456 38.61 -2.25 -4.07
CA VAL A 456 39.51 -1.45 -4.92
C VAL A 456 38.71 -0.47 -5.78
N GLU A 457 37.59 -0.91 -6.35
CA GLU A 457 36.72 -0.05 -7.17
C GLU A 457 36.08 1.06 -6.32
N CYS A 458 35.64 0.73 -5.10
CA CYS A 458 35.07 1.69 -4.15
C CYS A 458 36.11 2.74 -3.69
N ILE A 459 37.34 2.31 -3.38
CA ILE A 459 38.43 3.23 -2.99
C ILE A 459 38.76 4.20 -4.13
N ALA A 460 38.75 3.73 -5.38
CA ALA A 460 38.95 4.61 -6.53
C ALA A 460 37.85 5.68 -6.62
N VAL A 461 36.58 5.36 -6.35
CA VAL A 461 35.49 6.36 -6.30
C VAL A 461 35.68 7.38 -5.18
N LEU A 462 36.14 6.95 -4.00
CA LEU A 462 36.44 7.84 -2.88
C LEU A 462 37.56 8.84 -3.25
N ASN A 463 38.61 8.36 -3.91
CA ASN A 463 39.70 9.21 -4.39
C ASN A 463 39.21 10.22 -5.44
N ASP A 464 38.45 9.76 -6.44
CA ASP A 464 37.86 10.63 -7.49
C ASP A 464 36.97 11.72 -6.86
N SER A 465 36.19 11.36 -5.84
CA SER A 465 35.33 12.30 -5.11
C SER A 465 36.15 13.30 -4.30
N ARG A 466 37.21 12.86 -3.61
CA ARG A 466 38.11 13.75 -2.88
C ARG A 466 38.81 14.76 -3.80
N THR A 467 39.26 14.33 -4.97
CA THR A 467 39.94 15.23 -5.92
C THR A 467 38.99 16.25 -6.52
N ASN A 468 37.80 15.80 -6.94
CA ASN A 468 36.84 16.64 -7.66
C ASN A 468 36.11 17.63 -6.75
N PHE A 469 35.89 17.27 -5.49
CA PHE A 469 35.23 18.11 -4.47
C PHE A 469 36.20 18.62 -3.39
N SER A 470 37.49 18.75 -3.70
CA SER A 470 38.54 19.17 -2.76
C SER A 470 38.30 20.51 -2.05
N LYS A 471 37.39 21.34 -2.55
CA LYS A 471 36.99 22.63 -1.95
C LYS A 471 35.84 22.52 -0.94
N SER A 472 35.10 21.40 -0.92
CA SER A 472 34.03 21.17 0.03
C SER A 472 34.56 20.44 1.26
N GLU A 473 34.55 21.13 2.39
CA GLU A 473 34.90 20.54 3.68
C GLU A 473 33.95 19.40 4.06
N ARG A 474 32.65 19.53 3.73
CA ARG A 474 31.64 18.49 3.99
C ARG A 474 31.97 17.19 3.26
N MET A 475 32.33 17.28 1.98
CA MET A 475 32.69 16.11 1.18
C MET A 475 34.00 15.48 1.68
N VAL A 476 35.02 16.28 1.97
CA VAL A 476 36.30 15.76 2.48
C VAL A 476 36.12 15.02 3.80
N ASN A 477 35.31 15.57 4.73
CA ASN A 477 34.98 14.93 5.99
C ASN A 477 34.20 13.63 5.78
N SER A 478 33.22 13.63 4.87
CA SER A 478 32.43 12.44 4.53
C SER A 478 33.30 11.33 3.92
N VAL A 479 34.20 11.68 2.99
CA VAL A 479 35.15 10.73 2.39
C VAL A 479 36.09 10.14 3.44
N SER A 480 36.63 10.97 4.35
CA SER A 480 37.51 10.48 5.42
C SER A 480 36.77 9.50 6.34
N ALA A 481 35.59 9.87 6.81
CA ALA A 481 34.77 9.01 7.67
C ALA A 481 34.39 7.69 6.97
N THR A 482 34.07 7.74 5.68
CA THR A 482 33.75 6.56 4.88
C THR A 482 34.96 5.66 4.68
N PHE A 483 36.15 6.25 4.48
CA PHE A 483 37.40 5.50 4.37
C PHE A 483 37.75 4.77 5.69
N ASP A 484 37.54 5.42 6.84
CA ASP A 484 37.75 4.81 8.14
C ASP A 484 36.77 3.64 8.37
N LYS A 485 35.48 3.84 8.06
CA LYS A 485 34.46 2.78 8.09
C LYS A 485 34.86 1.60 7.19
N LEU A 486 35.23 1.88 5.94
CA LEU A 486 35.60 0.85 4.96
C LEU A 486 36.83 0.05 5.44
N SER A 487 37.85 0.74 5.94
CA SER A 487 39.05 0.11 6.51
C SER A 487 38.70 -0.82 7.67
N SER A 488 37.85 -0.35 8.60
CA SER A 488 37.39 -1.17 9.73
C SER A 488 36.59 -2.40 9.29
N SER A 489 35.69 -2.25 8.32
CA SER A 489 34.88 -3.34 7.77
C SER A 489 35.74 -4.40 7.08
N VAL A 490 36.69 -3.97 6.24
CA VAL A 490 37.62 -4.88 5.54
C VAL A 490 38.49 -5.64 6.55
N ILE A 491 39.03 -4.99 7.58
CA ILE A 491 39.80 -5.65 8.63
C ILE A 491 38.94 -6.68 9.38
N SER A 492 37.69 -6.35 9.70
CA SER A 492 36.77 -7.27 10.37
C SER A 492 36.44 -8.52 9.52
N LEU A 493 36.39 -8.37 8.20
CA LEU A 493 36.12 -9.45 7.26
C LEU A 493 37.34 -10.33 7.02
N ILE A 494 38.55 -9.76 7.06
CA ILE A 494 39.81 -10.54 6.98
C ILE A 494 40.03 -11.38 8.25
N ASN A 495 39.55 -10.91 9.40
CA ASN A 495 39.66 -11.61 10.68
C ASN A 495 38.59 -12.69 10.91
N LYS A 496 37.56 -12.77 10.05
CA LYS A 496 36.53 -13.83 10.06
C LYS A 496 36.89 -14.89 9.02
#